data_AF-E1SVY8-F1
#
_entry.id   AF-E1SVY8-F1
#
_cell.length_a   1.000
_cell.length_b   1.000
_cell.length_c   1.000
_cell.angle_alpha   90.00
_cell.angle_beta   90.00
_cell.angle_gamma   90.00
#
_symmetry.space_group_name_H-M   'P 1'
#
loop_
_entity.id
_entity.type
_entity.pdbx_description
1 polymer ?
#
loop_
_entity_poly.entity_id
_entity_poly.type
_entity_poly.pdbx_seq_one_letter_code
_entity_poly.pdbx_strand_id
1 'polypeptide(L)'
;MNDVVITSPDETQAPIDSGMAKRCTALKDLLEGYDQLQRKTLIRDTYIDIASKLRKVGERLHQQTASYMLLLQIQRLDGDGAILHAMDSKSVSRVRSLLGQFRQAFVEQKENVPQSEQQEWPNLLDGMASLTKELQQHIEPVWSSYIEDLRRGWQVDESLLHGQMLIKERKQVFDAYQVERARFIDAVRQAPGSQAELDAVHQLQQRLETLRSKMDLDVPPAVNRFLMASGRRGASLDLLTEEVLAWLETNDDITRYRITRHQGN
;
A
#
# COMPACT_ATOMS: atom_id res chain seq x y z
N MET A 1 -61.67 -82.37 50.34
CA MET A 1 -61.69 -81.64 49.06
C MET A 1 -62.25 -80.27 49.36
N ASN A 2 -61.38 -79.28 49.55
CA ASN A 2 -61.74 -77.87 49.73
C ASN A 2 -60.88 -77.08 48.74
N ASP A 3 -61.57 -76.29 47.94
CA ASP A 3 -61.03 -75.36 46.95
C ASP A 3 -60.19 -74.26 47.62
N VAL A 4 -59.02 -74.00 47.05
CA VAL A 4 -58.27 -72.77 47.25
C VAL A 4 -58.12 -72.12 45.88
N VAL A 5 -59.00 -71.16 45.62
CA VAL A 5 -58.90 -70.22 44.50
C VAL A 5 -57.81 -69.22 44.87
N ILE A 6 -56.66 -69.29 44.19
CA ILE A 6 -55.65 -68.23 44.19
C ILE A 6 -55.88 -67.39 42.94
N THR A 7 -56.40 -66.19 43.16
CA THR A 7 -56.46 -65.08 42.20
C THR A 7 -55.05 -64.71 41.75
N SER A 8 -54.74 -64.84 40.46
CA SER A 8 -53.62 -64.15 39.83
C SER A 8 -54.01 -62.69 39.58
N PRO A 9 -53.21 -61.71 40.00
CA PRO A 9 -53.45 -60.32 39.65
C PRO A 9 -53.07 -60.08 38.19
N ASP A 10 -54.00 -59.42 37.53
CA ASP A 10 -53.90 -58.76 36.24
C ASP A 10 -52.77 -57.70 36.30
N GLU A 11 -51.57 -58.04 35.81
CA GLU A 11 -50.52 -57.04 35.53
C GLU A 11 -50.67 -56.55 34.09
N THR A 12 -51.40 -55.45 33.98
CA THR A 12 -51.52 -54.63 32.79
C THR A 12 -50.19 -53.91 32.52
N GLN A 13 -49.27 -54.56 31.81
CA GLN A 13 -48.08 -53.91 31.25
C GLN A 13 -48.42 -53.24 29.91
N ALA A 14 -48.72 -51.94 29.98
CA ALA A 14 -48.63 -51.01 28.86
C ALA A 14 -47.72 -49.83 29.26
N PRO A 15 -47.26 -48.97 28.34
CA PRO A 15 -46.18 -49.15 27.39
C PRO A 15 -45.04 -48.15 27.69
N ILE A 16 -44.13 -48.47 28.60
CA ILE A 16 -43.04 -47.56 28.99
C ILE A 16 -41.98 -47.43 27.87
N ASP A 17 -41.81 -48.46 27.04
CA ASP A 17 -40.84 -48.49 25.93
C ASP A 17 -41.15 -47.53 24.78
N SER A 18 -42.42 -47.17 24.58
CA SER A 18 -42.85 -46.28 23.48
C SER A 18 -42.37 -44.84 23.65
N GLY A 19 -42.28 -44.35 24.90
CA GLY A 19 -41.86 -42.97 25.20
C GLY A 19 -40.35 -42.75 25.06
N MET A 20 -39.54 -43.73 25.49
CA MET A 20 -38.08 -43.68 25.36
C MET A 20 -37.63 -43.85 23.91
N ALA A 21 -38.26 -44.76 23.15
CA ALA A 21 -37.98 -44.92 21.73
C ALA A 21 -38.20 -43.61 20.95
N LYS A 22 -39.31 -42.90 21.21
CA LYS A 22 -39.61 -41.58 20.61
C LYS A 22 -38.60 -40.49 20.99
N ARG A 23 -38.08 -40.50 22.23
CA ARG A 23 -37.04 -39.56 22.67
C ARG A 23 -35.69 -39.86 22.02
N CYS A 24 -35.33 -41.14 21.89
CA CYS A 24 -34.10 -41.55 21.20
C CYS A 24 -34.12 -41.17 19.72
N THR A 25 -35.25 -41.34 19.02
CA THR A 25 -35.38 -40.88 17.62
C THR A 25 -35.27 -39.36 17.52
N ALA A 26 -35.97 -38.62 18.38
CA ALA A 26 -35.90 -37.15 18.39
C ALA A 26 -34.47 -36.64 18.67
N LEU A 27 -33.73 -37.28 19.58
CA LEU A 27 -32.32 -36.95 19.85
C LEU A 27 -31.43 -37.24 18.62
N LYS A 28 -31.66 -38.37 17.95
CA LYS A 28 -30.91 -38.74 16.74
C LYS A 28 -31.15 -37.73 15.62
N ASP A 29 -32.40 -37.32 15.40
CA ASP A 29 -32.76 -36.31 14.40
C ASP A 29 -32.12 -34.95 14.75
N LEU A 30 -32.06 -34.60 16.03
CA LEU A 30 -31.38 -33.39 16.51
C LEU A 30 -29.87 -33.42 16.27
N LEU A 31 -29.22 -34.55 16.56
CA LEU A 31 -27.79 -34.76 16.30
C LEU A 31 -27.49 -34.69 14.80
N GLU A 32 -28.29 -35.36 13.98
CA GLU A 32 -28.13 -35.31 12.52
C GLU A 32 -28.34 -33.89 11.97
N GLY A 33 -29.33 -33.16 12.49
CA GLY A 33 -29.57 -31.76 12.15
C GLY A 33 -28.40 -30.85 12.53
N TYR A 34 -27.78 -31.09 13.70
CA TYR A 34 -26.59 -30.38 14.14
C TYR A 34 -25.37 -30.66 13.24
N ASP A 35 -25.12 -31.93 12.91
CA ASP A 35 -24.02 -32.34 12.03
C ASP A 35 -24.17 -31.75 10.63
N GLN A 36 -25.39 -31.72 10.09
CA GLN A 36 -25.68 -31.07 8.81
C GLN A 36 -25.42 -29.57 8.86
N LEU A 37 -25.76 -28.90 9.96
CA LEU A 37 -25.52 -27.47 10.14
C LEU A 37 -24.02 -27.16 10.27
N GLN A 38 -23.27 -27.98 11.02
CA GLN A 38 -21.82 -27.88 11.09
C GLN A 38 -21.18 -28.04 9.70
N ARG A 39 -21.60 -29.04 8.92
CA ARG A 39 -21.10 -29.26 7.56
C ARG A 39 -21.39 -28.08 6.64
N LYS A 40 -22.60 -27.53 6.66
CA LYS A 40 -22.95 -26.32 5.88
C LYS A 40 -22.11 -25.11 6.29
N THR A 41 -21.83 -24.96 7.59
CA THR A 41 -20.99 -23.89 8.12
C THR A 41 -19.56 -24.01 7.59
N LEU A 42 -18.99 -25.21 7.63
CA LEU A 42 -17.66 -25.48 7.08
C LEU A 42 -17.58 -25.13 5.60
N ILE A 43 -18.55 -25.59 4.79
CA ILE A 43 -18.62 -25.30 3.35
C ILE A 43 -18.66 -23.78 3.09
N ARG A 44 -19.51 -23.06 3.84
CA ARG A 44 -19.60 -21.59 3.76
C ARG A 44 -18.25 -20.95 4.05
N ASP A 45 -17.60 -21.35 5.14
CA ASP A 45 -16.34 -20.77 5.57
C ASP A 45 -15.22 -21.04 4.54
N THR A 46 -15.21 -22.22 3.91
CA THR A 46 -14.32 -22.53 2.80
C THR A 46 -14.56 -21.62 1.60
N TYR A 47 -15.81 -21.37 1.20
CA TYR A 47 -16.09 -20.45 0.09
C TYR A 47 -15.71 -19.00 0.43
N ILE A 48 -15.90 -18.57 1.68
CA ILE A 48 -15.44 -17.26 2.15
C ILE A 48 -13.91 -17.16 2.05
N ASP A 49 -13.17 -18.19 2.47
CA ASP A 49 -11.70 -18.22 2.37
C ASP A 49 -11.25 -18.12 0.92
N ILE A 50 -11.80 -18.95 0.02
CA ILE A 50 -11.50 -18.93 -1.42
C ILE A 50 -11.75 -17.52 -2.00
N ALA A 51 -12.94 -16.97 -1.76
CA ALA A 51 -13.31 -15.65 -2.28
C ALA A 51 -12.39 -14.55 -1.75
N SER A 52 -12.03 -14.59 -0.46
CA SER A 52 -11.15 -13.60 0.16
C SER A 52 -9.74 -13.61 -0.41
N LYS A 53 -9.17 -14.81 -0.63
CA LYS A 53 -7.83 -14.99 -1.19
C LYS A 53 -7.77 -14.58 -2.65
N LEU A 54 -8.76 -14.97 -3.47
CA LEU A 54 -8.86 -14.52 -4.86
C LEU A 54 -8.99 -13.00 -4.95
N ARG A 55 -9.84 -12.40 -4.10
CA ARG A 55 -10.01 -10.94 -4.07
C ARG A 55 -8.68 -10.26 -3.79
N LYS A 56 -7.97 -10.68 -2.74
CA LYS A 56 -6.70 -10.06 -2.34
C LYS A 56 -5.63 -10.12 -3.43
N VAL A 57 -5.48 -11.26 -4.11
CA VAL A 57 -4.49 -11.38 -5.19
C VAL A 57 -4.95 -10.67 -6.46
N GLY A 58 -6.26 -10.71 -6.76
CA GLY A 58 -6.87 -10.01 -7.88
C GLY A 58 -6.77 -8.48 -7.76
N GLU A 59 -7.00 -7.91 -6.58
CA GLU A 59 -6.86 -6.48 -6.31
C GLU A 59 -5.43 -6.00 -6.54
N ARG A 60 -4.43 -6.76 -6.07
CA ARG A 60 -3.02 -6.43 -6.31
C ARG A 60 -2.66 -6.46 -7.79
N LEU A 61 -3.08 -7.51 -8.50
CA LEU A 61 -2.83 -7.63 -9.93
C LEU A 61 -3.52 -6.51 -10.71
N HIS A 62 -4.75 -6.17 -10.33
CA HIS A 62 -5.50 -5.06 -10.91
C HIS A 62 -4.78 -3.73 -10.70
N GLN A 63 -4.33 -3.45 -9.48
CA GLN A 63 -3.57 -2.24 -9.16
C GLN A 63 -2.30 -2.13 -10.02
N GLN A 64 -1.49 -3.18 -10.10
CA GLN A 64 -0.27 -3.17 -10.92
C GLN A 64 -0.59 -2.99 -12.41
N THR A 65 -1.65 -3.64 -12.90
CA THR A 65 -2.09 -3.48 -14.29
C THR A 65 -2.54 -2.05 -14.57
N ALA A 66 -3.29 -1.43 -13.65
CA ALA A 66 -3.73 -0.05 -13.78
C ALA A 66 -2.55 0.93 -13.78
N SER A 67 -1.59 0.76 -12.86
CA SER A 67 -0.35 1.54 -12.83
C SER A 67 0.44 1.41 -14.12
N TYR A 68 0.60 0.19 -14.61
CA TYR A 68 1.27 -0.08 -15.88
C TYR A 68 0.58 0.66 -17.06
N MET A 69 -0.75 0.58 -17.15
CA MET A 69 -1.51 1.24 -18.21
C MET A 69 -1.41 2.77 -18.14
N LEU A 70 -1.38 3.35 -16.94
CA LEU A 70 -1.18 4.79 -16.76
C LEU A 70 0.22 5.22 -17.20
N LEU A 71 1.26 4.50 -16.79
CA LEU A 71 2.64 4.83 -17.18
C LEU A 71 2.86 4.75 -18.69
N LEU A 72 2.22 3.78 -19.36
CA LEU A 72 2.19 3.69 -20.82
C LEU A 72 1.57 4.91 -21.51
N GLN A 73 0.63 5.60 -20.86
CA GLN A 73 0.01 6.80 -21.42
C GLN A 73 0.88 8.05 -21.23
N ILE A 74 1.62 8.12 -20.11
CA ILE A 74 2.47 9.26 -19.75
C ILE A 74 3.74 9.28 -20.62
N GLN A 75 4.45 8.15 -20.66
CA GLN A 75 5.57 8.00 -21.57
C GLN A 75 4.96 7.64 -22.93
N ARG A 76 4.83 8.62 -23.83
CA ARG A 76 4.75 8.33 -25.27
C ARG A 76 6.02 7.57 -25.65
N LEU A 77 6.01 6.25 -25.44
CA LEU A 77 7.13 5.36 -25.68
C LEU A 77 7.34 5.23 -27.18
N ASP A 78 7.94 6.26 -27.75
CA ASP A 78 8.68 6.15 -29.00
C ASP A 78 9.97 5.38 -28.67
N GLY A 79 9.90 4.04 -28.64
CA GLY A 79 11.08 3.26 -29.04
C GLY A 79 11.51 2.04 -28.23
N ASP A 80 11.06 1.79 -27.00
CA ASP A 80 11.54 0.62 -26.24
C ASP A 80 10.38 -0.30 -25.85
N GLY A 81 10.05 -1.25 -26.72
CA GLY A 81 8.95 -2.22 -26.59
C GLY A 81 9.00 -3.12 -25.35
N ALA A 82 9.92 -2.89 -24.41
CA ALA A 82 10.06 -3.63 -23.16
C ALA A 82 8.79 -3.59 -22.30
N ILE A 83 8.07 -2.46 -22.28
CA ILE A 83 6.83 -2.36 -21.52
C ILE A 83 5.75 -3.18 -22.24
N LEU A 84 5.48 -2.95 -23.53
CA LEU A 84 4.46 -3.68 -24.32
C LEU A 84 4.65 -5.21 -24.31
N HIS A 85 5.90 -5.69 -24.34
CA HIS A 85 6.20 -7.13 -24.28
C HIS A 85 5.83 -7.80 -22.95
N ALA A 86 5.76 -7.06 -21.83
CA ALA A 86 5.40 -7.63 -20.53
C ALA A 86 3.92 -8.06 -20.46
N MET A 87 3.01 -7.37 -21.17
CA MET A 87 1.59 -7.76 -21.25
C MET A 87 1.29 -8.77 -22.36
N ASP A 88 2.12 -8.83 -23.39
CA ASP A 88 2.05 -9.85 -24.44
C ASP A 88 2.85 -11.12 -24.06
N SER A 89 3.23 -11.22 -22.78
CA SER A 89 4.11 -12.25 -22.26
C SER A 89 3.42 -13.60 -22.09
N LYS A 90 4.23 -14.66 -22.11
CA LYS A 90 3.84 -16.03 -21.73
C LYS A 90 3.21 -16.11 -20.32
N SER A 91 3.46 -15.12 -19.47
CA SER A 91 2.96 -15.08 -18.09
C SER A 91 1.46 -14.78 -18.02
N VAL A 92 0.95 -13.86 -18.84
CA VAL A 92 -0.50 -13.56 -18.90
C VAL A 92 -1.28 -14.76 -19.43
N SER A 93 -0.78 -15.41 -20.49
CA SER A 93 -1.41 -16.62 -21.03
C SER A 93 -1.36 -17.79 -20.06
N ARG A 94 -0.27 -17.95 -19.29
CA ARG A 94 -0.17 -18.92 -18.19
C ARG A 94 -1.25 -18.69 -17.13
N VAL A 95 -1.42 -17.47 -16.63
CA VAL A 95 -2.44 -17.15 -15.61
C VAL A 95 -3.85 -17.40 -16.13
N ARG A 96 -4.13 -17.04 -17.40
CA ARG A 96 -5.42 -17.35 -18.05
C ARG A 96 -5.70 -18.86 -18.11
N SER A 97 -4.68 -19.65 -18.46
CA SER A 97 -4.77 -21.11 -18.48
C SER A 97 -5.05 -21.68 -17.09
N LEU A 98 -4.32 -21.24 -16.07
CA LEU A 98 -4.52 -21.63 -14.67
C LEU A 98 -5.91 -21.26 -14.15
N LEU A 99 -6.43 -20.08 -14.53
CA LEU A 99 -7.79 -19.67 -14.19
C LEU A 99 -8.84 -20.58 -14.85
N GLY A 100 -8.60 -21.01 -16.09
CA GLY A 100 -9.44 -21.99 -16.78
C GLY A 100 -9.48 -23.34 -16.07
N GLN A 101 -8.30 -23.85 -15.70
CA GLN A 101 -8.16 -25.11 -14.94
C GLN A 101 -8.86 -25.03 -13.58
N PHE A 102 -8.62 -23.95 -12.82
CA PHE A 102 -9.30 -23.73 -11.54
C PHE A 102 -10.83 -23.66 -11.70
N ARG A 103 -11.35 -22.98 -12.73
CA ARG A 103 -12.80 -22.91 -12.98
C ARG A 103 -13.38 -24.29 -13.24
N GLN A 104 -12.70 -25.12 -14.02
CA GLN A 104 -13.15 -26.49 -14.29
C GLN A 104 -13.13 -27.33 -13.01
N ALA A 105 -12.02 -27.31 -12.27
CA ALA A 105 -11.90 -27.99 -10.98
C ALA A 105 -12.97 -27.53 -9.98
N PHE A 106 -13.32 -26.24 -9.97
CA PHE A 106 -14.35 -25.68 -9.10
C PHE A 106 -15.77 -26.14 -9.45
N VAL A 107 -16.07 -26.38 -10.72
CA VAL A 107 -17.35 -26.98 -11.12
C VAL A 107 -17.45 -28.43 -10.64
N GLU A 108 -16.35 -29.19 -10.73
CA GLU A 108 -16.30 -30.62 -10.41
C GLU A 108 -16.21 -30.89 -8.89
N GLN A 109 -15.34 -30.17 -8.18
CA GLN A 109 -14.93 -30.47 -6.80
C GLN A 109 -15.46 -29.44 -5.77
N LYS A 110 -15.95 -28.28 -6.22
CA LYS A 110 -16.59 -27.22 -5.42
C LYS A 110 -15.75 -26.77 -4.21
N GLU A 111 -16.20 -27.04 -2.99
CA GLU A 111 -15.51 -26.67 -1.75
C GLU A 111 -14.19 -27.43 -1.54
N ASN A 112 -13.98 -28.54 -2.25
CA ASN A 112 -12.80 -29.39 -2.06
C ASN A 112 -11.62 -28.99 -2.95
N VAL A 113 -11.79 -28.03 -3.88
CA VAL A 113 -10.71 -27.57 -4.77
C VAL A 113 -9.44 -27.13 -4.05
N PRO A 114 -9.49 -26.45 -2.87
CA PRO A 114 -8.26 -26.12 -2.16
C PRO A 114 -7.45 -27.34 -1.69
N GLN A 115 -8.07 -28.52 -1.64
CA GLN A 115 -7.51 -29.79 -1.20
C GLN A 115 -7.25 -30.75 -2.36
N SER A 116 -7.42 -30.29 -3.60
CA SER A 116 -7.22 -31.12 -4.78
C SER A 116 -5.76 -31.57 -4.89
N GLU A 117 -5.55 -32.83 -5.28
CA GLU A 117 -4.20 -33.36 -5.52
C GLU A 117 -3.51 -32.68 -6.70
N GLN A 118 -4.31 -32.14 -7.62
CA GLN A 118 -3.85 -31.45 -8.83
C GLN A 118 -3.41 -30.00 -8.57
N GLN A 119 -3.57 -29.49 -7.35
CA GLN A 119 -3.04 -28.20 -6.90
C GLN A 119 -3.50 -26.99 -7.75
N GLU A 120 -4.67 -27.04 -8.39
CA GLU A 120 -5.19 -25.98 -9.26
C GLU A 120 -5.36 -24.66 -8.50
N TRP A 121 -5.78 -24.74 -7.23
CA TRP A 121 -5.92 -23.60 -6.35
C TRP A 121 -4.61 -22.87 -6.02
N PRO A 122 -3.60 -23.53 -5.39
CA PRO A 122 -2.33 -22.88 -5.11
C PRO A 122 -1.61 -22.45 -6.40
N ASN A 123 -1.69 -23.24 -7.48
CA ASN A 123 -1.08 -22.88 -8.76
C ASN A 123 -1.66 -21.58 -9.33
N LEU A 124 -2.98 -21.37 -9.23
CA LEU A 124 -3.60 -20.11 -9.66
C LEU A 124 -3.11 -18.92 -8.83
N LEU A 125 -3.11 -19.05 -7.49
CA LEU A 125 -2.66 -17.98 -6.61
C LEU A 125 -1.19 -17.60 -6.87
N ASP A 126 -0.31 -18.60 -7.01
CA ASP A 126 1.11 -18.41 -7.28
C ASP A 126 1.35 -17.83 -8.68
N GLY A 127 0.56 -18.26 -9.66
CA GLY A 127 0.57 -17.70 -11.01
C GLY A 127 0.23 -16.22 -11.02
N MET A 128 -0.87 -15.84 -10.35
CA MET A 128 -1.29 -14.43 -10.26
C MET A 128 -0.29 -13.59 -9.45
N ALA A 129 0.27 -14.13 -8.37
CA ALA A 129 1.30 -13.45 -7.58
C ALA A 129 2.60 -13.25 -8.37
N SER A 130 3.00 -14.24 -9.16
CA SER A 130 4.18 -14.16 -10.04
C SER A 130 3.99 -13.11 -11.12
N LEU A 131 2.83 -13.08 -11.78
CA LEU A 131 2.51 -12.05 -12.78
C LEU A 131 2.50 -10.65 -12.16
N THR A 132 1.94 -10.51 -10.95
CA THR A 132 1.97 -9.24 -10.21
C THR A 132 3.41 -8.76 -9.97
N LYS A 133 4.29 -9.67 -9.57
CA LYS A 133 5.71 -9.38 -9.35
C LYS A 133 6.44 -9.00 -10.63
N GLU A 134 6.18 -9.71 -11.73
CA GLU A 134 6.76 -9.43 -13.04
C GLU A 134 6.34 -8.05 -13.53
N LEU A 135 5.06 -7.70 -13.45
CA LEU A 135 4.59 -6.34 -13.77
C LEU A 135 5.28 -5.28 -12.91
N GLN A 136 5.41 -5.52 -11.61
CA GLN A 136 6.09 -4.59 -10.70
C GLN A 136 7.56 -4.36 -11.11
N GLN A 137 8.28 -5.40 -11.53
CA GLN A 137 9.68 -5.30 -11.99
C GLN A 137 9.84 -4.41 -13.23
N HIS A 138 8.80 -4.31 -14.07
CA HIS A 138 8.79 -3.40 -15.22
C HIS A 138 8.32 -1.99 -14.87
N ILE A 139 7.35 -1.87 -13.96
CA ILE A 139 6.78 -0.59 -13.51
C ILE A 139 7.78 0.22 -12.71
N GLU A 140 8.48 -0.39 -11.77
CA GLU A 140 9.36 0.28 -10.80
C GLU A 140 10.49 1.11 -11.42
N PRO A 141 11.27 0.62 -12.41
CA PRO A 141 12.33 1.44 -13.04
C PRO A 141 11.75 2.60 -13.84
N VAL A 142 10.63 2.39 -14.54
CA VAL A 142 9.97 3.41 -15.35
C VAL A 142 9.40 4.52 -14.46
N TRP A 143 8.72 4.13 -13.38
CA TRP A 143 8.20 5.06 -12.39
C TRP A 143 9.33 5.84 -11.71
N SER A 144 10.42 5.16 -11.31
CA SER A 144 11.56 5.82 -10.68
C SER A 144 12.21 6.86 -11.59
N SER A 145 12.42 6.52 -12.87
CA SER A 145 12.93 7.47 -13.86
C SER A 145 12.01 8.67 -14.03
N TYR A 146 10.70 8.42 -14.12
CA TYR A 146 9.71 9.48 -14.26
C TYR A 146 9.68 10.42 -13.05
N ILE A 147 9.79 9.88 -11.83
CA ILE A 147 9.86 10.67 -10.61
C ILE A 147 11.13 11.52 -10.56
N GLU A 148 12.27 10.98 -11.00
CA GLU A 148 13.51 11.76 -11.09
C GLU A 148 13.37 12.92 -12.08
N ASP A 149 12.71 12.72 -13.21
CA ASP A 149 12.41 13.82 -14.15
C ASP A 149 11.49 14.88 -13.52
N LEU A 150 10.45 14.48 -12.79
CA LEU A 150 9.59 15.41 -12.04
C LEU A 150 10.37 16.19 -10.97
N ARG A 151 11.33 15.54 -10.30
CA ARG A 151 12.15 16.17 -9.25
C ARG A 151 13.05 17.28 -9.79
N ARG A 152 13.59 17.14 -11.00
CA ARG A 152 14.48 18.17 -11.59
C ARG A 152 13.84 19.57 -11.63
N GLY A 153 12.52 19.64 -11.79
CA GLY A 153 11.76 20.89 -11.87
C GLY A 153 11.74 21.69 -10.56
N TRP A 154 11.79 21.04 -9.40
CA TRP A 154 11.63 21.72 -8.11
C TRP A 154 12.69 21.39 -7.05
N GLN A 155 13.53 20.38 -7.27
CA GLN A 155 14.55 20.00 -6.31
C GLN A 155 15.59 21.11 -6.13
N VAL A 156 15.83 21.45 -4.87
CA VAL A 156 16.82 22.44 -4.44
C VAL A 156 17.85 21.74 -3.56
N ASP A 157 19.12 22.13 -3.69
CA ASP A 157 20.19 21.64 -2.83
C ASP A 157 19.91 21.95 -1.35
N GLU A 158 20.13 20.93 -0.51
CA GLU A 158 19.82 21.00 0.92
C GLU A 158 20.65 22.07 1.65
N SER A 159 21.84 22.39 1.13
CA SER A 159 22.70 23.47 1.62
C SER A 159 22.16 24.88 1.32
N LEU A 160 21.47 25.08 0.20
CA LEU A 160 20.82 26.36 -0.14
C LEU A 160 19.52 26.54 0.65
N LEU A 161 18.79 25.45 0.83
CA LEU A 161 17.58 25.38 1.64
C LEU A 161 17.85 25.79 3.10
N HIS A 162 18.96 25.33 3.69
CA HIS A 162 19.32 25.64 5.07
C HIS A 162 19.73 27.11 5.28
N GLY A 163 20.32 27.76 4.26
CA GLY A 163 20.67 29.19 4.31
C GLY A 163 19.43 30.10 4.42
N GLN A 164 18.33 29.71 3.78
CA GLN A 164 17.05 30.45 3.80
C GLN A 164 16.33 30.40 5.16
N MET A 165 16.55 29.36 5.96
CA MET A 165 15.92 29.17 7.28
C MET A 165 16.26 30.30 8.27
N LEU A 166 17.36 31.01 8.02
CA LEU A 166 17.91 32.03 8.91
C LEU A 166 17.25 33.40 8.75
N ILE A 167 16.51 33.58 7.65
CA ILE A 167 15.76 34.80 7.36
C ILE A 167 14.30 34.57 7.80
N LYS A 168 13.87 35.26 8.87
CA LYS A 168 12.55 35.01 9.49
C LYS A 168 11.38 35.20 8.51
N GLU A 169 11.47 36.17 7.59
CA GLU A 169 10.46 36.41 6.55
C GLU A 169 10.31 35.22 5.59
N ARG A 170 11.39 34.45 5.37
CA ARG A 170 11.45 33.37 4.38
C ARG A 170 11.18 31.98 4.99
N LYS A 171 11.18 31.90 6.33
CA LYS A 171 10.91 30.66 7.07
C LYS A 171 9.56 30.03 6.73
N GLN A 172 8.50 30.81 6.53
CA GLN A 172 7.17 30.26 6.20
C GLN A 172 7.14 29.52 4.86
N VAL A 173 7.83 30.07 3.85
CA VAL A 173 7.94 29.44 2.51
C VAL A 173 8.79 28.16 2.60
N PHE A 174 9.86 28.19 3.40
CA PHE A 174 10.70 27.03 3.67
C PHE A 174 9.94 25.90 4.38
N ASP A 175 9.22 26.20 5.46
CA ASP A 175 8.46 25.22 6.23
C ASP A 175 7.36 24.59 5.34
N ALA A 176 6.66 25.41 4.53
CA ALA A 176 5.67 24.93 3.57
C ALA A 176 6.28 24.00 2.51
N TYR A 177 7.45 24.34 1.98
CA TYR A 177 8.16 23.51 1.00
C TYR A 177 8.56 22.16 1.59
N GLN A 178 9.07 22.12 2.82
CA GLN A 178 9.46 20.85 3.47
C GLN A 178 8.25 19.93 3.70
N VAL A 179 7.10 20.51 4.08
CA VAL A 179 5.84 19.75 4.24
C VAL A 179 5.37 19.18 2.90
N GLU A 180 5.32 20.01 1.84
CA GLU A 180 4.89 19.53 0.52
C GLU A 180 5.90 18.54 -0.09
N ARG A 181 7.21 18.70 0.19
CA ARG A 181 8.25 17.76 -0.24
C ARG A 181 8.05 16.39 0.42
N ALA A 182 7.77 16.37 1.72
CA ALA A 182 7.47 15.13 2.43
C ALA A 182 6.21 14.45 1.86
N ARG A 183 5.14 15.23 1.60
CA ARG A 183 3.91 14.73 0.95
C ARG A 183 4.18 14.15 -0.43
N PHE A 184 5.01 14.81 -1.24
CA PHE A 184 5.41 14.31 -2.55
C PHE A 184 6.18 12.99 -2.41
N ILE A 185 7.19 12.93 -1.54
CA ILE A 185 7.97 11.70 -1.30
C ILE A 185 7.05 10.54 -0.89
N ASP A 186 6.08 10.80 -0.01
CA ASP A 186 5.12 9.78 0.42
C ASP A 186 4.16 9.36 -0.69
N ALA A 187 3.67 10.30 -1.49
CA ALA A 187 2.77 10.04 -2.62
C ALA A 187 3.44 9.21 -3.72
N VAL A 188 4.76 9.36 -3.92
CA VAL A 188 5.49 8.68 -5.01
C VAL A 188 6.15 7.36 -4.59
N ARG A 189 5.97 6.90 -3.35
CA ARG A 189 6.54 5.61 -2.88
C ARG A 189 6.10 4.41 -3.70
N GLN A 190 4.92 4.47 -4.29
CA GLN A 190 4.37 3.45 -5.17
C GLN A 190 3.87 4.12 -6.45
N ALA A 191 3.87 3.37 -7.55
CA ALA A 191 3.28 3.84 -8.78
C ALA A 191 1.76 4.04 -8.59
N PRO A 192 1.16 5.09 -9.19
CA PRO A 192 -0.25 5.40 -9.03
C PRO A 192 -1.10 4.30 -9.66
N GLY A 193 -2.14 3.84 -8.98
CA GLY A 193 -3.13 2.88 -9.49
C GLY A 193 -4.30 3.54 -10.21
N SER A 194 -4.40 4.87 -10.15
CA SER A 194 -5.49 5.63 -10.77
C SER A 194 -5.00 6.98 -11.32
N GLN A 195 -5.74 7.54 -12.28
CA GLN A 195 -5.46 8.87 -12.80
C GLN A 195 -5.52 9.94 -11.70
N ALA A 196 -6.44 9.81 -10.74
CA ALA A 196 -6.57 10.74 -9.62
C ALA A 196 -5.31 10.75 -8.73
N GLU A 197 -4.68 9.59 -8.48
CA GLU A 197 -3.42 9.52 -7.74
C GLU A 197 -2.28 10.18 -8.51
N LEU A 198 -2.22 9.98 -9.82
CA LEU A 198 -1.24 10.64 -10.68
C LEU A 198 -1.42 12.17 -10.70
N ASP A 199 -2.67 12.64 -10.87
CA ASP A 199 -3.01 14.05 -10.84
C ASP A 199 -2.63 14.68 -9.50
N ALA A 200 -2.79 13.95 -8.38
CA ALA A 200 -2.35 14.41 -7.06
C ALA A 200 -0.82 14.58 -7.00
N VAL A 201 -0.04 13.67 -7.59
CA VAL A 201 1.43 13.81 -7.70
C VAL A 201 1.79 15.06 -8.52
N HIS A 202 1.12 15.31 -9.64
CA HIS A 202 1.34 16.53 -10.44
C HIS A 202 0.97 17.80 -9.70
N GLN A 203 -0.14 17.80 -8.94
CA GLN A 203 -0.50 18.95 -8.12
C GLN A 203 0.55 19.24 -7.04
N LEU A 204 1.10 18.20 -6.40
CA LEU A 204 2.19 18.35 -5.43
C LEU A 204 3.45 18.91 -6.10
N GLN A 205 3.82 18.40 -7.28
CA GLN A 205 4.93 18.94 -8.07
C GLN A 205 4.73 20.43 -8.41
N GLN A 206 3.56 20.82 -8.93
CA GLN A 206 3.27 22.23 -9.27
C GLN A 206 3.33 23.15 -8.05
N ARG A 207 2.85 22.68 -6.89
CA ARG A 207 2.98 23.42 -5.62
C ARG A 207 4.44 23.57 -5.21
N LEU A 208 5.24 22.52 -5.36
CA LEU A 208 6.68 22.56 -5.08
C LEU A 208 7.42 23.51 -6.01
N GLU A 209 7.10 23.53 -7.31
CA GLU A 209 7.65 24.49 -8.27
C GLU A 209 7.27 25.93 -7.93
N THR A 210 6.02 26.16 -7.53
CA THR A 210 5.54 27.48 -7.10
C THR A 210 6.21 27.94 -5.80
N LEU A 211 6.46 27.02 -4.86
CA LEU A 211 7.19 27.33 -3.62
C LEU A 211 8.65 27.60 -3.93
N ARG A 212 9.28 26.81 -4.81
CA ARG A 212 10.64 27.03 -5.30
C ARG A 212 10.79 28.40 -5.96
N SER A 213 9.85 28.82 -6.80
CA SER A 213 9.93 30.13 -7.49
C SER A 213 9.81 31.32 -6.52
N LYS A 214 9.26 31.10 -5.33
CA LYS A 214 9.19 32.09 -4.24
C LYS A 214 10.42 32.07 -3.34
N MET A 215 11.25 31.03 -3.46
CA MET A 215 12.54 30.97 -2.79
C MET A 215 13.55 31.78 -3.59
N ASP A 216 14.18 32.74 -2.94
CA ASP A 216 15.28 33.50 -3.53
C ASP A 216 16.57 32.70 -3.35
N LEU A 217 16.87 31.87 -4.36
CA LEU A 217 17.95 30.88 -4.36
C LEU A 217 19.30 31.47 -4.84
N ASP A 218 19.34 32.74 -5.22
CA ASP A 218 20.54 33.40 -5.74
C ASP A 218 21.40 33.98 -4.60
N VAL A 219 21.72 33.12 -3.64
CA VAL A 219 22.57 33.46 -2.50
C VAL A 219 24.02 33.12 -2.87
N PRO A 220 24.94 34.12 -2.93
CA PRO A 220 26.32 33.87 -3.27
C PRO A 220 26.98 32.83 -2.34
N PRO A 221 27.91 32.00 -2.83
CA PRO A 221 28.51 30.93 -2.01
C PRO A 221 29.22 31.40 -0.74
N ALA A 222 29.76 32.63 -0.74
CA ALA A 222 30.35 33.26 0.45
C ALA A 222 29.27 33.61 1.49
N VAL A 223 28.16 34.20 1.04
CA VAL A 223 26.98 34.54 1.85
C VAL A 223 26.37 33.28 2.46
N ASN A 224 26.15 32.24 1.67
CA ASN A 224 25.54 31.01 2.20
C ASN A 224 26.41 30.37 3.30
N ARG A 225 27.75 30.38 3.14
CA ARG A 225 28.68 29.90 4.19
C ARG A 225 28.59 30.73 5.47
N PHE A 226 28.52 32.06 5.35
CA PHE A 226 28.34 32.95 6.49
C PHE A 226 27.00 32.69 7.20
N LEU A 227 25.90 32.63 6.46
CA LEU A 227 24.56 32.34 6.98
C LEU A 227 24.58 31.00 7.73
N MET A 228 25.02 29.91 7.10
CA MET A 228 25.12 28.59 7.73
C MET A 228 25.91 28.58 9.04
N ALA A 229 27.04 29.29 9.10
CA ALA A 229 27.87 29.38 10.30
C ALA A 229 27.18 30.21 11.41
N SER A 230 26.58 31.35 11.04
CA SER A 230 25.88 32.26 11.95
C SER A 230 24.70 31.57 12.66
N GLY A 231 24.00 30.68 11.96
CA GLY A 231 22.81 29.97 12.47
C GLY A 231 23.06 28.89 13.52
N ARG A 232 24.29 28.39 13.66
CA ARG A 232 24.61 27.29 14.59
C ARG A 232 25.09 27.78 15.94
N ARG A 233 26.19 28.54 15.97
CA ARG A 233 26.85 29.04 17.20
C ARG A 233 27.59 30.37 16.98
N GLY A 234 27.28 31.08 15.89
CA GLY A 234 28.03 32.25 15.43
C GLY A 234 29.00 31.91 14.30
N ALA A 235 29.24 32.89 13.43
CA ALA A 235 30.20 32.81 12.33
C ALA A 235 31.54 33.40 12.77
N SER A 236 32.64 32.84 12.26
CA SER A 236 33.95 33.45 12.43
C SER A 236 34.05 34.72 11.58
N LEU A 237 34.83 35.71 12.05
CA LEU A 237 34.92 37.05 11.43
C LEU A 237 35.51 37.01 10.02
N ASP A 238 36.31 36.00 9.70
CA ASP A 238 36.86 35.74 8.36
C ASP A 238 35.77 35.41 7.32
N LEU A 239 34.60 34.95 7.75
CA LEU A 239 33.45 34.69 6.88
C LEU A 239 32.64 35.95 6.57
N LEU A 240 32.88 37.07 7.27
CA LEU A 240 32.23 38.35 7.02
C LEU A 240 33.02 39.13 5.94
N THR A 241 32.99 38.65 4.71
CA THR A 241 33.66 39.30 3.57
C THR A 241 32.89 40.54 3.10
N GLU A 242 33.53 41.40 2.30
CA GLU A 242 32.85 42.55 1.66
C GLU A 242 31.63 42.12 0.83
N GLU A 243 31.73 40.97 0.14
CA GLU A 243 30.63 40.36 -0.60
C GLU A 243 29.44 40.02 0.30
N VAL A 244 29.72 39.50 1.51
CA VAL A 244 28.69 39.15 2.50
C VAL A 244 28.03 40.40 3.07
N LEU A 245 28.81 41.43 3.39
CA LEU A 245 28.30 42.70 3.88
C LEU A 245 27.42 43.40 2.83
N ALA A 246 27.88 43.51 1.59
CA ALA A 246 27.12 44.12 0.50
C ALA A 246 25.79 43.39 0.25
N TRP A 247 25.79 42.05 0.34
CA TRP A 247 24.58 41.25 0.20
C TRP A 247 23.60 41.47 1.38
N LEU A 248 24.10 41.54 2.62
CA LEU A 248 23.28 41.79 3.81
C LEU A 248 22.69 43.21 3.83
N GLU A 249 23.40 44.21 3.33
CA GLU A 249 22.91 45.58 3.15
C GLU A 249 21.81 45.65 2.08
N THR A 250 21.99 44.94 0.97
CA THR A 250 21.03 44.91 -0.14
C THR A 250 19.72 44.18 0.26
N ASN A 251 19.81 43.17 1.13
CA ASN A 251 18.66 42.37 1.58
C ASN A 251 18.05 42.83 2.91
N ASP A 252 18.43 44.02 3.41
CA ASP A 252 17.92 44.63 4.66
C ASP A 252 18.09 43.76 5.93
N ASP A 253 19.11 42.90 5.95
CA ASP A 253 19.34 41.93 7.03
C ASP A 253 20.53 42.34 7.94
N ILE A 254 21.25 43.42 7.65
CA ILE A 254 22.45 43.82 8.42
C ILE A 254 22.15 44.12 9.90
N THR A 255 20.95 44.60 10.21
CA THR A 255 20.53 44.95 11.57
C THR A 255 20.23 43.73 12.45
N ARG A 256 20.08 42.54 11.85
CA ARG A 256 19.83 41.28 12.58
C ARG A 256 21.08 40.62 13.11
N TYR A 257 22.24 40.92 12.54
CA TYR A 257 23.50 40.31 12.94
C TYR A 257 24.23 41.21 13.93
N ARG A 258 24.51 40.69 15.13
CA ARG A 258 25.27 41.41 16.16
C ARG A 258 26.56 40.66 16.47
N ILE A 259 27.67 41.39 16.45
CA ILE A 259 28.96 40.86 16.90
C ILE A 259 28.94 40.82 18.44
N THR A 260 29.02 39.62 19.01
CA THR A 260 29.14 39.41 20.46
C THR A 260 30.46 38.73 20.78
N ARG A 261 31.13 39.18 21.85
CA ARG A 261 32.39 38.58 22.30
C ARG A 261 32.12 37.15 22.78
N HIS A 262 32.78 36.17 22.16
CA HIS A 262 32.72 34.79 22.62
C HIS A 262 33.40 34.70 23.99
N GLN A 263 32.61 34.55 25.07
CA GLN A 263 33.17 34.20 26.38
C GLN A 263 33.41 32.69 26.39
N GLY A 264 34.65 32.30 26.11
CA GLY A 264 35.08 30.91 26.29
C GLY A 264 35.09 30.58 27.77
N ASN A 265 34.44 29.47 28.14
CA ASN A 265 34.64 28.78 29.40
C ASN A 265 35.76 27.75 29.21
#